data_AF-A0AA40BZA1-F1
#
_entry.id   AF-A0AA40BZA1-F1
#
_cell.length_a   1.000
_cell.length_b   1.000
_cell.length_c   1.000
_cell.angle_alpha   90.00
_cell.angle_beta   90.00
_cell.angle_gamma   90.00
#
_symmetry.space_group_name_H-M   'P 1'
#
loop_
_entity.id
_entity.type
_entity.pdbx_description
1 polymer ?
#
loop_
_entity_poly.entity_id
_entity_poly.type
_entity_poly.pdbx_seq_one_letter_code
_entity_poly.pdbx_strand_id
1 'polypeptide(L)'
;MIAQRVGTTALRRVAAKSDAFFTANVARLAVAPPISAMQTRPVATQKLTPSDANAILAKQRLLRPVSPHLDIYDKSQTWFGGSIWQRFTGAGFSGAMYIFGASYLAAPLLGWHLESASLAAAMGALPLAGKGAIKFVLAWPFAFHALNGVRHLVFDTALVSSFKRRTIVQTGWYLWGASIVSGLYLAFFL
;
A
#
# COMPACT_ATOMS: atom_id res chain seq x y z
N MET A 1 -44.87 -25.83 -3.20
CA MET A 1 -44.08 -27.06 -3.45
C MET A 1 -43.77 -27.92 -2.22
N ILE A 2 -43.85 -27.41 -0.98
CA ILE A 2 -43.51 -28.19 0.23
C ILE A 2 -44.66 -29.12 0.68
N ALA A 3 -45.92 -28.69 0.55
CA ALA A 3 -47.09 -29.47 0.97
C ALA A 3 -47.27 -30.80 0.19
N GLN A 4 -46.87 -30.84 -1.08
CA GLN A 4 -46.98 -32.04 -1.92
C GLN A 4 -46.04 -33.18 -1.50
N ARG A 5 -44.92 -32.87 -0.84
CA ARG A 5 -43.94 -33.89 -0.37
C ARG A 5 -44.37 -34.57 0.93
N VAL A 6 -45.17 -33.89 1.75
CA VAL A 6 -45.69 -34.45 3.01
C VAL A 6 -46.74 -35.52 2.72
N GLY A 7 -47.64 -35.28 1.77
CA GLY A 7 -48.71 -36.23 1.41
C GLY A 7 -48.22 -37.55 0.82
N THR A 8 -47.18 -37.52 -0.02
CA THR A 8 -46.64 -38.74 -0.66
C THR A 8 -45.85 -39.63 0.30
N THR A 9 -45.27 -39.05 1.35
CA THR A 9 -44.53 -39.79 2.38
C THR A 9 -45.49 -40.52 3.35
N ALA A 10 -46.65 -39.91 3.63
CA ALA A 10 -47.69 -40.54 4.45
C ALA A 10 -48.33 -41.74 3.73
N LEU A 11 -48.68 -41.60 2.45
CA LEU A 11 -49.32 -42.66 1.66
C LEU A 11 -48.41 -43.89 1.46
N ARG A 12 -47.09 -43.71 1.29
CA ARG A 12 -46.15 -44.84 1.19
C ARG A 12 -46.01 -45.64 2.49
N ARG A 13 -46.28 -45.04 3.66
CA ARG A 13 -46.16 -45.71 4.96
C ARG A 13 -47.40 -46.52 5.33
N VAL A 14 -48.57 -46.19 4.77
CA VAL A 14 -49.81 -46.95 4.97
C VAL A 14 -49.84 -48.25 4.12
N ALA A 15 -49.10 -48.28 3.01
CA ALA A 15 -49.04 -49.44 2.11
C ALA A 15 -48.03 -50.53 2.51
N ALA A 16 -47.20 -50.31 3.54
CA ALA A 16 -46.24 -51.30 4.02
C ALA A 16 -46.88 -52.23 5.07
N LYS A 17 -46.58 -53.54 5.00
CA LYS A 17 -47.09 -54.54 5.96
C LYS A 17 -46.64 -54.21 7.39
N SER A 18 -47.49 -54.48 8.36
CA SER A 18 -47.23 -54.21 9.77
C SER A 18 -46.15 -55.16 10.32
N ASP A 19 -44.92 -54.68 10.44
CA ASP A 19 -43.85 -55.39 11.15
C ASP A 19 -44.05 -55.32 12.67
N ALA A 20 -43.93 -56.46 13.34
CA ALA A 20 -44.13 -56.61 14.80
C ALA A 20 -43.15 -55.78 15.65
N PHE A 21 -41.99 -55.44 15.10
CA PHE A 21 -41.03 -54.50 15.71
C PHE A 21 -41.54 -53.06 15.74
N PHE A 22 -42.47 -52.70 14.86
CA PHE A 22 -43.04 -51.36 14.79
C PHE A 22 -44.17 -51.20 15.81
N THR A 23 -45.08 -52.17 15.94
CA THR A 23 -46.20 -52.13 16.90
C THR A 23 -45.75 -52.02 18.36
N ALA A 24 -44.63 -52.66 18.73
CA ALA A 24 -44.05 -52.53 20.07
C ALA A 24 -43.52 -51.11 20.38
N ASN A 25 -43.14 -50.36 19.35
CA ASN A 25 -42.61 -49.00 19.49
C ASN A 25 -43.65 -47.91 19.22
N VAL A 26 -44.80 -48.23 18.59
CA VAL A 26 -45.91 -47.27 18.38
C VAL A 26 -46.50 -46.80 19.70
N ALA A 27 -46.64 -47.69 20.69
CA ALA A 27 -47.10 -47.32 22.04
C ALA A 27 -46.11 -46.36 22.74
N ARG A 28 -44.81 -46.49 22.50
CA ARG A 28 -43.78 -45.55 23.00
C ARG A 28 -43.75 -44.24 22.22
N LEU A 29 -44.07 -44.26 20.93
CA LEU A 29 -44.13 -43.07 20.08
C LEU A 29 -45.40 -42.23 20.33
N ALA A 30 -46.50 -42.86 20.78
CA ALA A 30 -47.74 -42.18 21.14
C ALA A 30 -47.69 -41.43 22.48
N VAL A 31 -46.73 -41.77 23.35
CA VAL A 31 -46.47 -41.14 24.65
C VAL A 31 -45.25 -40.21 24.61
N ALA A 32 -44.46 -40.27 23.53
CA ALA A 32 -43.42 -39.28 23.31
C ALA A 32 -44.09 -37.91 23.11
N PRO A 33 -43.74 -36.87 23.90
CA PRO A 33 -44.22 -35.52 23.62
C PRO A 33 -43.87 -35.20 22.16
N PRO A 34 -44.72 -34.47 21.43
CA PRO A 34 -44.33 -34.01 20.10
C PRO A 34 -43.03 -33.25 20.31
N ILE A 35 -41.92 -33.83 19.86
CA ILE A 35 -40.66 -33.11 19.72
C ILE A 35 -41.03 -32.09 18.65
N SER A 36 -41.51 -30.94 19.10
CA SER A 36 -41.68 -29.78 18.27
C SER A 36 -40.27 -29.52 17.78
N ALA A 37 -39.94 -30.06 16.60
CA ALA A 37 -38.77 -29.71 15.85
C ALA A 37 -38.98 -28.28 15.33
N MET A 38 -39.28 -27.37 16.26
CA MET A 38 -39.18 -25.96 16.07
C MET A 38 -37.70 -25.74 15.94
N GLN A 39 -37.22 -25.87 14.70
CA GLN A 39 -35.87 -25.56 14.33
C GLN A 39 -35.70 -24.07 14.65
N THR A 40 -35.20 -23.80 15.86
CA THR A 40 -34.84 -22.46 16.28
C THR A 40 -33.70 -22.05 15.38
N ARG A 41 -34.01 -21.38 14.28
CA ARG A 41 -33.01 -20.64 13.51
C ARG A 41 -32.73 -19.39 14.32
N PRO A 42 -31.54 -19.25 14.93
CA PRO A 42 -31.21 -18.04 15.68
C PRO A 42 -31.05 -16.81 14.77
N VAL A 43 -31.18 -16.98 13.45
CA VAL A 43 -30.99 -15.95 12.44
C VAL A 43 -32.31 -15.69 11.72
N ALA A 44 -32.90 -14.52 11.97
CA ALA A 44 -34.01 -14.00 11.21
C ALA A 44 -33.52 -13.47 9.85
N THR A 45 -34.09 -13.98 8.75
CA THR A 45 -33.79 -13.47 7.41
C THR A 45 -34.75 -12.34 7.05
N GLN A 46 -34.21 -11.19 6.66
CA GLN A 46 -35.00 -10.07 6.15
C GLN A 46 -35.05 -10.11 4.61
N LYS A 47 -36.22 -9.83 4.02
CA LYS A 47 -36.30 -9.58 2.57
C LYS A 47 -35.70 -8.20 2.28
N LEU A 48 -34.71 -8.16 1.39
CA LEU A 48 -34.05 -6.92 0.97
C LEU A 48 -34.42 -6.60 -0.48
N THR A 49 -34.64 -5.32 -0.76
CA THR A 49 -34.66 -4.85 -2.15
C THR A 49 -33.23 -4.81 -2.70
N PRO A 50 -33.03 -4.80 -4.03
CA PRO A 50 -31.70 -4.66 -4.61
C PRO A 50 -30.95 -3.40 -4.14
N SER A 51 -31.67 -2.29 -3.89
CA SER A 51 -31.09 -1.06 -3.34
C SER A 51 -30.59 -1.24 -1.90
N ASP A 52 -31.35 -1.92 -1.05
CA ASP A 52 -30.96 -2.16 0.35
C ASP A 52 -29.73 -3.05 0.43
N ALA A 53 -29.69 -4.10 -0.40
CA ALA A 53 -28.54 -5.00 -0.50
C ALA A 53 -27.27 -4.22 -0.93
N ASN A 54 -27.38 -3.34 -1.92
CA ASN A 54 -26.27 -2.49 -2.36
C ASN A 54 -25.81 -1.52 -1.27
N ALA A 55 -26.74 -0.91 -0.53
CA ALA A 55 -26.41 -0.01 0.57
C ALA A 55 -25.66 -0.74 1.70
N ILE A 56 -26.08 -1.96 2.04
CA ILE A 56 -25.39 -2.79 3.04
C ILE A 56 -23.99 -3.17 2.56
N LEU A 57 -23.85 -3.61 1.31
CA LEU A 57 -22.55 -3.96 0.74
C LEU A 57 -21.60 -2.75 0.70
N ALA A 58 -22.11 -1.56 0.37
CA ALA A 58 -21.33 -0.32 0.42
C ALA A 58 -20.85 -0.03 1.86
N LYS A 59 -21.76 -0.10 2.85
CA LYS A 59 -21.40 0.06 4.28
C LYS A 59 -20.34 -0.94 4.73
N GLN A 60 -20.47 -2.21 4.33
CA GLN A 60 -19.49 -3.25 4.65
C GLN A 60 -18.15 -3.02 3.97
N ARG A 61 -18.12 -2.52 2.72
CA ARG A 61 -16.87 -2.22 1.99
C ARG A 61 -16.05 -1.14 2.67
N LEU A 62 -16.69 -0.16 3.31
CA LEU A 62 -16.01 0.88 4.09
C LEU A 62 -15.30 0.33 5.34
N LEU A 63 -15.77 -0.79 5.88
CA LEU A 63 -15.20 -1.44 7.06
C LEU A 63 -14.11 -2.47 6.74
N ARG A 64 -13.81 -2.71 5.45
CA ARG A 64 -12.77 -3.65 5.07
C ARG A 64 -11.40 -3.05 5.40
N PRO A 65 -10.58 -3.71 6.23
CA PRO A 65 -9.24 -3.20 6.51
C PRO A 65 -8.37 -3.29 5.26
N VAL A 66 -7.47 -2.32 5.11
CA VAL A 66 -6.38 -2.39 4.13
C VAL A 66 -5.29 -3.29 4.72
N SER A 67 -4.84 -4.29 3.96
CA SER A 67 -3.73 -5.13 4.40
C SER A 67 -2.46 -4.28 4.60
N PRO A 68 -1.67 -4.54 5.65
CA PRO A 68 -0.40 -3.84 5.83
C PRO A 68 0.50 -4.07 4.60
N HIS A 69 1.18 -3.02 4.14
CA HIS A 69 1.97 -3.07 2.90
C HIS A 69 3.44 -2.73 3.15
N LEU A 70 3.74 -1.47 3.49
CA LEU A 70 5.11 -0.97 3.64
C LEU A 70 5.72 -1.43 4.96
N ASP A 71 4.90 -1.55 6.00
CA ASP A 71 5.33 -1.90 7.36
C ASP A 71 5.80 -3.35 7.49
N ILE A 72 5.30 -4.25 6.62
CA ILE A 72 5.62 -5.69 6.65
C ILE A 72 6.47 -6.15 5.46
N TYR A 73 6.80 -5.26 4.52
CA TYR A 73 7.58 -5.62 3.35
C TYR A 73 9.05 -5.86 3.72
N ASP A 74 9.72 -6.77 3.01
CA ASP A 74 11.16 -6.97 3.16
C ASP A 74 11.93 -5.72 2.71
N LYS A 75 12.69 -5.12 3.65
CA LYS A 75 13.52 -3.94 3.42
C LYS A 75 14.70 -4.21 2.46
N SER A 76 15.01 -5.48 2.17
CA SER A 76 16.02 -5.87 1.19
C SER A 76 15.59 -5.63 -0.27
N GLN A 77 14.33 -5.21 -0.49
CA GLN A 77 13.80 -5.03 -1.82
C GLN A 77 14.44 -3.84 -2.56
N THR A 78 14.71 -4.02 -3.86
CA THR A 78 15.50 -3.07 -4.67
C THR A 78 14.91 -1.67 -4.81
N TRP A 79 13.59 -1.50 -4.60
CA TRP A 79 12.93 -0.20 -4.70
C TRP A 79 13.14 0.71 -3.47
N PHE A 80 13.50 0.15 -2.31
CA PHE A 80 13.88 0.94 -1.11
C PHE A 80 15.22 1.68 -1.28
N GLY A 81 16.00 1.35 -2.30
CA GLY A 81 17.21 2.07 -2.70
C GLY A 81 16.92 3.12 -3.76
N GLY A 82 17.35 2.85 -5.00
CA GLY A 82 17.33 3.82 -6.11
C GLY A 82 15.96 4.47 -6.39
N SER A 83 14.86 3.71 -6.29
CA SER A 83 13.54 4.23 -6.69
C SER A 83 13.01 5.30 -5.73
N ILE A 84 13.02 5.05 -4.42
CA ILE A 84 12.52 6.04 -3.45
C ILE A 84 13.43 7.26 -3.37
N TRP A 85 14.76 7.07 -3.43
CA TRP A 85 15.71 8.16 -3.40
C TRP A 85 15.65 9.03 -4.66
N GLN A 86 15.29 8.49 -5.84
CA GLN A 86 15.01 9.31 -7.02
C GLN A 86 13.88 10.31 -6.75
N ARG A 87 12.83 9.86 -6.06
CA ARG A 87 11.68 10.70 -5.70
C ARG A 87 12.06 11.74 -4.66
N PHE A 88 12.76 11.34 -3.59
CA PHE A 88 13.14 12.29 -2.52
C PHE A 88 14.11 13.35 -3.01
N THR A 89 15.15 12.96 -3.76
CA THR A 89 16.10 13.93 -4.32
C THR A 89 15.41 14.85 -5.33
N GLY A 90 14.57 14.33 -6.22
CA GLY A 90 13.83 15.13 -7.21
C GLY A 90 12.82 16.09 -6.57
N ALA A 91 12.01 15.60 -5.63
CA ALA A 91 11.07 16.43 -4.88
C ALA A 91 11.81 17.49 -4.03
N GLY A 92 12.96 17.13 -3.45
CA GLY A 92 13.82 18.06 -2.72
C GLY A 92 14.30 19.22 -3.58
N PHE A 93 14.84 18.94 -4.79
CA PHE A 93 15.28 20.00 -5.70
C PHE A 93 14.14 20.85 -6.23
N SER A 94 13.05 20.22 -6.68
CA SER A 94 11.87 20.97 -7.15
C SER A 94 11.29 21.84 -6.03
N GLY A 95 11.17 21.29 -4.82
CA GLY A 95 10.71 22.02 -3.65
C GLY A 95 11.62 23.20 -3.31
N ALA A 96 12.94 22.97 -3.26
CA ALA A 96 13.92 24.03 -3.01
C ALA A 96 13.84 25.14 -4.07
N MET A 97 13.71 24.79 -5.35
CA MET A 97 13.58 25.74 -6.45
C MET A 97 12.32 26.61 -6.29
N TYR A 98 11.16 26.00 -6.03
CA TYR A 98 9.91 26.75 -5.86
C TYR A 98 9.91 27.62 -4.60
N ILE A 99 10.40 27.10 -3.48
CA ILE A 99 10.51 27.85 -2.23
C ILE A 99 11.46 29.04 -2.42
N PHE A 100 12.63 28.82 -3.02
CA PHE A 100 13.59 29.90 -3.27
C PHE A 100 13.02 30.94 -4.23
N GLY A 101 12.43 30.53 -5.35
CA GLY A 101 11.84 31.46 -6.32
C GLY A 101 10.70 32.30 -5.73
N ALA A 102 9.80 31.68 -4.96
CA ALA A 102 8.73 32.40 -4.28
C ALA A 102 9.27 33.34 -3.19
N SER A 103 10.26 32.89 -2.41
CA SER A 103 10.89 33.72 -1.37
C SER A 103 11.63 34.91 -1.98
N TYR A 104 12.32 34.70 -3.10
CA TYR A 104 13.01 35.75 -3.85
C TYR A 104 12.03 36.81 -4.37
N LEU A 105 10.88 36.38 -4.89
CA LEU A 105 9.82 37.30 -5.33
C LEU A 105 9.21 38.09 -4.14
N ALA A 106 9.02 37.44 -2.99
CA ALA A 106 8.47 38.07 -1.79
C ALA A 106 9.50 38.95 -1.05
N ALA A 107 10.80 38.78 -1.33
CA ALA A 107 11.88 39.40 -0.55
C ALA A 107 11.77 40.93 -0.39
N PRO A 108 11.43 41.72 -1.44
CA PRO A 108 11.28 43.17 -1.29
C PRO A 108 10.12 43.59 -0.38
N LEU A 109 9.05 42.79 -0.32
CA LEU A 109 7.88 43.07 0.51
C LEU A 109 8.14 42.76 1.99
N LEU A 110 9.02 41.81 2.27
CA LEU A 110 9.32 41.31 3.61
C LEU A 110 10.64 41.87 4.17
N GLY A 111 11.38 42.66 3.38
CA GLY A 111 12.70 43.15 3.74
C GLY A 111 13.76 42.05 3.83
N TRP A 112 13.59 40.95 3.10
CA TRP A 112 14.58 39.86 3.07
C TRP A 112 15.68 40.15 2.05
N HIS A 113 16.88 39.67 2.36
CA HIS A 113 18.06 39.79 1.51
C HIS A 113 18.45 38.43 0.93
N LEU A 114 17.95 38.12 -0.28
CA LEU A 114 18.20 36.87 -1.00
C LEU A 114 19.02 37.06 -2.28
N GLU A 115 19.54 38.26 -2.52
CA GLU A 115 20.50 38.54 -3.56
C GLU A 115 21.81 37.75 -3.37
N SER A 116 22.47 37.43 -4.48
CA SER A 116 23.66 36.58 -4.49
C SER A 116 24.77 37.06 -3.56
N ALA A 117 24.93 38.38 -3.38
CA ALA A 117 25.93 38.96 -2.47
C ALA A 117 25.64 38.61 -0.99
N SER A 118 24.39 38.75 -0.56
CA SER A 118 23.96 38.44 0.82
C SER A 118 24.05 36.95 1.12
N LEU A 119 23.68 36.09 0.17
CA LEU A 119 23.85 34.64 0.30
C LEU A 119 25.33 34.24 0.35
N ALA A 120 26.19 34.84 -0.49
CA ALA A 120 27.63 34.57 -0.47
C ALA A 120 28.27 35.03 0.85
N ALA A 121 27.87 36.17 1.38
CA ALA A 121 28.34 36.66 2.68
C ALA A 121 27.90 35.72 3.83
N ALA A 122 26.63 35.29 3.84
CA ALA A 122 26.12 34.35 4.82
C ALA A 122 26.87 33.01 4.79
N MET A 123 27.08 32.45 3.59
CA MET A 123 27.89 31.23 3.41
C MET A 123 29.35 31.45 3.81
N GLY A 124 29.91 32.63 3.50
CA GLY A 124 31.26 33.03 3.85
C GLY A 124 31.53 33.12 5.35
N ALA A 125 30.52 33.50 6.14
CA ALA A 125 30.60 33.62 7.59
C ALA A 125 30.58 32.27 8.33
N LEU A 126 30.19 31.17 7.68
CA LEU A 126 30.14 29.86 8.29
C LEU A 126 31.54 29.28 8.58
N PRO A 127 31.68 28.45 9.64
CA PRO A 127 32.90 27.67 9.85
C PRO A 127 33.12 26.69 8.68
N LEU A 128 34.37 26.27 8.47
CA LEU A 128 34.73 25.39 7.36
C LEU A 128 33.86 24.11 7.32
N ALA A 129 33.59 23.52 8.50
CA ALA A 129 32.71 22.36 8.63
C ALA A 129 31.28 22.66 8.17
N GLY A 130 30.73 23.83 8.52
CA GLY A 130 29.39 24.25 8.09
C GLY A 130 29.31 24.46 6.57
N LYS A 131 30.32 25.11 5.98
CA LYS A 131 30.43 25.27 4.52
C LYS A 131 30.46 23.91 3.82
N GLY A 132 31.32 23.01 4.29
CA GLY A 132 31.47 21.66 3.73
C GLY A 132 30.19 20.83 3.85
N ALA A 133 29.53 20.87 5.00
CA ALA A 133 28.28 20.15 5.23
C ALA A 133 27.16 20.63 4.29
N ILE A 134 26.93 21.94 4.17
CA ILE A 134 25.91 22.49 3.28
C ILE A 134 26.24 22.15 1.82
N LYS A 135 27.49 22.34 1.40
CA LYS A 135 27.92 21.99 0.04
C LYS A 135 27.65 20.51 -0.26
N PHE A 136 27.99 19.60 0.65
CA PHE A 136 27.78 18.17 0.43
C PHE A 136 26.30 17.77 0.46
N VAL A 137 25.50 18.32 1.39
CA VAL A 137 24.05 18.07 1.47
C VAL A 137 23.31 18.53 0.21
N LEU A 138 23.82 19.54 -0.49
CA LEU A 138 23.28 19.95 -1.78
C LEU A 138 23.85 19.13 -2.95
N ALA A 139 25.15 18.88 -2.95
CA ALA A 139 25.86 18.23 -4.04
C ALA A 139 25.55 16.72 -4.16
N TRP A 140 25.47 16.00 -3.05
CA TRP A 140 25.24 14.55 -3.08
C TRP A 140 23.85 14.18 -3.64
N PRO A 141 22.73 14.78 -3.18
CA PRO A 141 21.43 14.53 -3.77
C PRO A 141 21.39 14.85 -5.26
N PHE A 142 22.10 15.89 -5.71
CA PHE A 142 22.16 16.29 -7.12
C PHE A 142 22.86 15.20 -7.94
N ALA A 143 24.05 14.78 -7.50
CA ALA A 143 24.81 13.72 -8.15
C ALA A 143 24.01 12.41 -8.17
N PHE A 144 23.37 12.04 -7.05
CA PHE A 144 22.50 10.87 -6.97
C PHE A 144 21.36 10.94 -7.99
N HIS A 145 20.62 12.05 -8.02
CA HIS A 145 19.45 12.22 -8.89
C HIS A 145 19.84 12.14 -10.37
N ALA A 146 20.95 12.79 -10.74
CA ALA A 146 21.45 12.79 -12.11
C ALA A 146 21.90 11.38 -12.55
N LEU A 147 22.75 10.73 -11.76
CA LEU A 147 23.28 9.40 -12.08
C LEU A 147 22.18 8.33 -12.09
N ASN A 148 21.28 8.35 -11.10
CA ASN A 148 20.18 7.41 -11.06
C ASN A 148 19.12 7.74 -12.12
N GLY A 149 18.96 9.01 -12.51
CA GLY A 149 18.15 9.42 -13.66
C GLY A 149 18.66 8.78 -14.96
N VAL A 150 19.97 8.82 -15.21
CA VAL A 150 20.57 8.10 -16.35
C VAL A 150 20.32 6.59 -16.25
N ARG A 151 20.45 5.99 -15.07
CA ARG A 151 20.13 4.57 -14.85
C ARG A 151 18.66 4.25 -15.14
N HIS A 152 17.73 5.14 -14.78
CA HIS A 152 16.32 5.00 -15.12
C HIS A 152 16.08 5.09 -16.63
N LEU A 153 16.71 6.04 -17.33
CA LEU A 153 16.63 6.12 -18.79
C LEU A 153 17.16 4.84 -19.46
N VAL A 154 18.23 4.24 -18.94
CA VAL A 154 18.71 2.93 -19.40
C VAL A 154 17.68 1.82 -19.16
N PHE A 155 16.92 1.85 -18.07
CA PHE A 155 15.80 0.94 -17.86
C PHE A 155 14.67 1.17 -18.88
N ASP A 156 14.38 2.44 -19.21
CA ASP A 156 13.33 2.79 -20.18
C ASP A 156 13.65 2.29 -21.60
N THR A 157 14.92 2.13 -21.95
CA THR A 157 15.33 1.54 -23.25
C THR A 157 15.03 0.03 -23.40
N ALA A 158 14.44 -0.62 -22.39
CA ALA A 158 14.05 -2.04 -22.43
C ALA A 158 15.19 -3.03 -22.74
N LEU A 159 16.46 -2.64 -22.53
CA LEU A 159 17.59 -3.55 -22.69
C LEU A 159 17.43 -4.75 -21.74
N VAL A 160 17.28 -5.95 -22.30
CA VAL A 160 16.96 -7.20 -21.58
C VAL A 160 17.94 -7.49 -20.44
N SER A 161 19.21 -7.06 -20.57
CA SER A 161 20.24 -7.21 -19.54
C SER A 161 20.00 -6.32 -18.30
N SER A 162 19.31 -5.18 -18.46
CA SER A 162 19.11 -4.19 -17.40
C SER A 162 18.05 -4.60 -16.38
N PHE A 163 17.09 -5.45 -16.75
CA PHE A 163 16.00 -5.91 -15.86
C PHE A 163 16.32 -7.16 -15.05
N LYS A 164 17.47 -7.80 -15.28
CA LYS A 164 17.90 -8.93 -14.44
C LYS A 164 18.13 -8.44 -13.01
N ARG A 165 17.54 -9.11 -12.01
CA ARG A 165 17.67 -8.73 -10.58
C ARG A 165 19.13 -8.51 -10.17
N ARG A 166 20.04 -9.38 -10.61
CA ARG A 166 21.48 -9.26 -10.36
C ARG A 166 22.04 -7.92 -10.87
N THR A 167 21.72 -7.55 -12.11
CA THR A 167 22.11 -6.26 -12.70
C THR A 167 21.53 -5.09 -11.92
N ILE A 168 20.25 -5.15 -11.54
CA ILE A 168 19.59 -4.09 -10.76
C ILE A 168 20.29 -3.87 -9.42
N VAL A 169 20.65 -4.95 -8.72
CA VAL A 169 21.38 -4.88 -7.43
C VAL A 169 22.80 -4.33 -7.63
N GLN A 170 23.55 -4.85 -8.60
CA GLN A 170 24.92 -4.39 -8.88
C GLN A 170 24.97 -2.91 -9.27
N THR A 171 24.12 -2.49 -10.21
CA THR A 171 24.02 -1.08 -10.61
C THR A 171 23.54 -0.19 -9.47
N GLY A 172 22.75 -0.71 -8.53
CA GLY A 172 22.37 0.00 -7.31
C GLY A 172 23.57 0.34 -6.43
N TRP A 173 24.49 -0.61 -6.22
CA TRP A 173 25.72 -0.37 -5.46
C TRP A 173 26.66 0.61 -6.17
N TYR A 174 26.82 0.48 -7.49
CA TYR A 174 27.61 1.43 -8.27
C TYR A 174 27.04 2.84 -8.22
N LEU A 175 25.72 2.99 -8.27
CA LEU A 175 25.05 4.28 -8.09
C LEU A 175 25.37 4.90 -6.73
N TRP A 176 25.27 4.15 -5.64
CA TRP A 176 25.59 4.66 -4.31
C TRP A 176 27.04 5.13 -4.21
N GLY A 177 27.99 4.31 -4.66
CA GLY A 177 29.41 4.67 -4.66
C GLY A 177 29.70 5.90 -5.53
N ALA A 178 29.25 5.88 -6.79
CA ALA A 178 29.47 6.98 -7.73
C ALA A 178 28.85 8.29 -7.24
N SER A 179 27.62 8.26 -6.72
CA SER A 179 26.96 9.47 -6.23
C SER A 179 27.66 10.09 -5.03
N ILE A 180 28.16 9.28 -4.08
CA ILE A 180 28.91 9.77 -2.92
C ILE A 180 30.23 10.39 -3.36
N VAL A 181 30.99 9.71 -4.22
CA VAL A 181 32.28 10.21 -4.74
C VAL A 181 32.07 11.50 -5.53
N SER A 182 31.09 11.54 -6.44
CA SER A 182 30.75 12.75 -7.19
C SER A 182 30.27 13.88 -6.27
N GLY A 183 29.45 13.58 -5.27
CA GLY A 183 28.98 14.56 -4.29
C GLY A 183 30.11 15.17 -3.46
N LEU A 184 31.07 14.35 -3.01
CA LEU A 184 32.27 14.81 -2.33
C LEU A 184 33.15 15.67 -3.25
N TYR A 185 33.35 15.23 -4.48
CA TYR A 185 34.11 15.99 -5.47
C TYR A 185 33.50 17.38 -5.71
N LEU A 186 32.20 17.43 -5.97
CA LEU A 186 31.46 18.68 -6.17
C LEU A 186 31.46 19.57 -4.93
N ALA A 187 31.50 19.00 -3.73
CA ALA A 187 31.49 19.78 -2.50
C ALA A 187 32.86 20.40 -2.15
N PHE A 188 33.96 19.72 -2.47
CA PHE A 188 35.29 20.09 -1.95
C PHE A 188 36.32 20.45 -3.01
N PHE A 189 36.08 20.10 -4.28
CA PHE A 189 37.02 20.32 -5.38
C PHE A 189 36.42 21.18 -6.51
N LEU A 190 35.16 21.60 -6.35
CA LEU A 190 34.47 22.59 -7.17
C LEU A 190 33.91 23.71 -6.28
#